data_AF-A0A8J2UBH4-F1
#
_entry.id   AF-A0A8J2UBH4-F1
#
_cell.length_a   1.000
_cell.length_b   1.000
_cell.length_c   1.000
_cell.angle_alpha   90.00
_cell.angle_beta   90.00
_cell.angle_gamma   90.00
#
_symmetry.space_group_name_H-M   'P 1'
#
loop_
_entity.id
_entity.type
_entity.pdbx_description
1 polymer ?
#
loop_
_entity_poly.entity_id
_entity_poly.type
_entity_poly.pdbx_seq_one_letter_code
_entity_poly.pdbx_strand_id
1 'polypeptide(L)'
;MGPEQLVFVWLMLSSLGLFGVIFGWRYMRNRENMAMIEKGIDPNIKPERPRPAPFRNLKWGLLLVGAGVGLFFAYLLDNTLLYNIGHNFDKFENEHYVNGGNVSIYFALIAIGGGLGLIASYRIEKKELLDKQQDK
;
A
#
# COMPACT_ATOMS: atom_id res chain seq x y z
N MET A 1 -26.06 28.32 -8.64
CA MET A 1 -24.59 28.21 -8.58
C MET A 1 -24.17 27.34 -9.75
N GLY A 2 -23.30 27.83 -10.62
CA GLY A 2 -22.82 27.02 -11.74
C GLY A 2 -21.85 25.91 -11.28
N PRO A 3 -21.69 24.83 -12.06
CA PRO A 3 -20.82 23.71 -11.71
C PRO A 3 -19.36 24.13 -11.45
N GLU A 4 -18.89 25.21 -12.07
CA GLU A 4 -17.58 25.81 -11.84
C GLU A 4 -17.41 26.34 -10.42
N GLN A 5 -18.45 26.94 -9.83
CA GLN A 5 -18.40 27.47 -8.46
C GLN A 5 -18.30 26.35 -7.42
N LEU A 6 -18.92 25.20 -7.68
CA LEU A 6 -18.87 24.04 -6.79
C LEU A 6 -17.46 23.46 -6.69
N VAL A 7 -16.70 23.44 -7.78
CA VAL A 7 -15.31 22.95 -7.81
C VAL A 7 -14.40 23.84 -6.95
N PHE A 8 -14.52 25.17 -7.09
CA PHE A 8 -13.73 26.10 -6.28
C PHE A 8 -14.04 25.99 -4.79
N VAL A 9 -15.32 25.86 -4.42
CA VAL A 9 -15.73 25.68 -3.03
C VAL A 9 -15.22 24.36 -2.46
N TRP A 10 -15.27 23.27 -3.23
CA TRP A 10 -14.72 21.97 -2.83
C TRP A 10 -13.21 22.02 -2.59
N LEU A 11 -12.46 22.68 -3.48
CA LEU A 11 -11.01 22.83 -3.35
C LEU A 11 -10.65 23.66 -2.11
N MET A 12 -11.38 24.77 -1.87
CA MET A 12 -11.20 25.58 -0.67
C MET A 12 -11.50 24.79 0.61
N LEU A 13 -12.60 24.03 0.64
CA LEU A 13 -12.97 23.24 1.82
C LEU A 13 -11.96 22.11 2.08
N SER A 14 -11.49 21.44 1.03
CA SER A 14 -10.50 20.37 1.16
C SER A 14 -9.16 20.86 1.72
N SER A 15 -8.69 22.03 1.28
CA SER A 15 -7.44 22.61 1.77
C SER A 15 -7.56 23.03 3.23
N LEU A 16 -8.65 23.71 3.61
CA LEU A 16 -8.93 24.06 5.01
C LEU A 16 -9.04 22.83 5.91
N GLY A 17 -9.71 21.78 5.46
CA GLY A 17 -9.83 20.52 6.19
C GLY A 17 -8.48 19.85 6.43
N LEU A 18 -7.62 19.81 5.41
CA LEU A 18 -6.28 19.23 5.50
C LEU A 18 -5.40 20.01 6.49
N PHE A 19 -5.41 21.34 6.42
CA PHE A 19 -4.71 22.18 7.39
C PHE A 19 -5.24 21.99 8.82
N GLY A 20 -6.56 21.89 8.99
CA GLY A 20 -7.19 21.65 10.28
C GLY A 20 -6.78 20.31 10.91
N VAL A 21 -6.70 19.23 10.12
CA VAL A 21 -6.26 17.91 10.59
C VAL A 21 -4.79 17.94 10.99
N ILE A 22 -3.90 18.53 10.18
CA ILE A 22 -2.47 18.63 10.50
C ILE A 22 -2.27 19.44 11.79
N PHE A 23 -2.95 20.59 11.89
CA PHE A 23 -2.89 21.45 13.08
C PHE A 23 -3.43 20.71 14.31
N GLY A 24 -4.60 20.08 14.21
CA GLY A 24 -5.21 19.32 15.29
C GLY A 24 -4.33 18.18 15.78
N TRP A 25 -3.75 17.41 14.85
CA TRP A 25 -2.82 16.35 15.19
C TRP A 25 -1.58 16.87 15.94
N ARG A 26 -0.99 17.98 15.45
CA ARG A 26 0.19 18.60 16.08
C ARG A 26 -0.13 19.19 17.46
N TYR A 27 -1.30 19.80 17.60
CA TYR A 27 -1.78 20.39 18.86
C TYR A 27 -2.03 19.31 19.92
N MET A 28 -2.75 18.24 19.57
CA MET A 28 -3.01 17.13 20.49
C MET A 28 -1.70 16.47 20.93
N ARG A 29 -0.77 16.24 20.00
CA ARG A 29 0.55 15.67 20.33
C ARG A 29 1.34 16.52 21.32
N ASN A 30 1.29 17.85 21.18
CA ASN A 30 1.93 18.75 22.13
C ASN A 30 1.26 18.71 23.51
N ARG A 31 -0.06 18.64 23.54
CA ARG A 31 -0.82 18.55 24.79
C ARG A 31 -0.54 17.25 25.53
N GLU A 32 -0.46 16.13 24.81
CA GLU A 32 -0.03 14.84 25.35
C GLU A 32 1.38 14.92 25.94
N ASN A 33 2.32 15.56 25.23
CA ASN A 33 3.69 15.70 25.71
C ASN A 33 3.79 16.54 27.00
N MET A 34 3.03 17.63 27.11
CA MET A 34 2.99 18.43 28.34
C MET A 34 2.40 17.63 29.50
N ALA A 35 1.33 16.88 29.27
CA ALA A 35 0.73 16.02 30.29
C ALA A 35 1.65 14.86 30.75
N MET A 36 2.56 14.40 29.88
CA MET A 36 3.60 13.44 30.25
C MET A 36 4.66 14.08 31.15
N ILE A 37 5.15 15.28 30.81
CA ILE A 37 6.12 16.03 31.61
C ILE A 37 5.57 16.35 33.01
N GLU A 38 4.30 16.77 33.10
CA GLU A 38 3.61 17.04 34.38
C GLU A 38 3.51 15.79 35.26
N LYS A 39 3.45 14.60 34.66
CA LYS A 39 3.45 13.31 35.37
C LYS A 39 4.85 12.77 35.66
N GLY A 40 5.90 13.52 35.36
CA GLY A 40 7.30 13.11 35.54
C GLY A 40 7.77 12.06 34.52
N ILE A 41 7.03 11.86 33.43
CA ILE A 41 7.39 10.95 32.34
C ILE A 41 8.05 11.80 31.26
N ASP A 42 9.32 11.54 30.95
CA ASP A 42 9.98 12.23 29.84
C ASP A 42 9.36 11.76 28.50
N PRO A 43 8.68 12.65 27.74
CA PRO A 43 8.02 12.32 26.48
C PRO A 43 8.99 11.88 25.38
N ASN A 44 10.29 12.10 25.60
CA ASN A 44 11.37 11.72 24.69
C ASN A 44 11.99 10.37 25.02
N ILE A 45 11.57 9.71 26.12
CA ILE A 45 11.83 8.29 26.36
C ILE A 45 10.98 7.50 25.36
N LYS A 46 11.51 7.41 24.14
CA LYS A 46 11.12 6.36 23.21
C LYS A 46 11.34 5.06 23.99
N PRO A 47 10.37 4.14 24.03
CA PRO A 47 10.58 2.85 24.69
C PRO A 47 11.93 2.31 24.20
N GLU A 48 12.84 2.00 25.12
CA GLU A 48 14.25 1.60 24.87
C GLU A 48 14.40 0.36 23.99
N ARG A 49 13.29 -0.16 23.48
CA ARG A 49 13.25 -0.99 22.31
C ARG A 49 12.64 -0.14 21.19
N PRO A 50 13.42 0.65 20.44
CA PRO A 50 13.22 0.54 19.02
C PRO A 50 13.39 -0.95 18.78
N ARG A 51 12.30 -1.72 18.69
CA ARG A 51 12.38 -2.95 17.91
C ARG A 51 12.89 -2.39 16.59
N PRO A 52 14.16 -2.59 16.19
CA PRO A 52 14.45 -2.37 14.81
C PRO A 52 13.38 -3.23 14.15
N ALA A 53 12.59 -2.64 13.26
CA ALA A 53 11.90 -3.45 12.27
C ALA A 53 12.92 -3.57 11.15
N PRO A 54 14.05 -4.32 11.31
CA PRO A 54 15.10 -4.35 10.29
C PRO A 54 14.53 -4.92 8.97
N PHE A 55 13.38 -5.58 9.05
CA PHE A 55 12.70 -6.22 7.94
C PHE A 55 11.65 -5.33 7.24
N ARG A 56 11.54 -4.03 7.56
CA ARG A 56 10.60 -3.15 6.81
C ARG A 56 10.97 -3.08 5.33
N ASN A 57 12.26 -2.96 5.03
CA ASN A 57 12.75 -2.96 3.65
C ASN A 57 12.57 -4.34 2.99
N LEU A 58 12.67 -5.42 3.77
CA LEU A 58 12.44 -6.78 3.30
C LEU A 58 10.97 -7.00 2.88
N LYS A 59 10.01 -6.46 3.65
CA LYS A 59 8.57 -6.52 3.31
C LYS A 59 8.27 -5.86 1.97
N TRP A 60 8.77 -4.64 1.79
CA TRP A 60 8.57 -3.89 0.54
C TRP A 60 9.32 -4.53 -0.64
N GLY A 61 10.55 -4.99 -0.41
CA GLY A 61 11.34 -5.68 -1.42
C GLY A 61 10.65 -6.95 -1.92
N LEU A 62 10.17 -7.80 -1.01
CA LEU A 62 9.55 -9.07 -1.39
C LEU A 62 8.13 -8.88 -1.95
N LEU A 63 7.40 -7.85 -1.51
CA LEU A 63 6.15 -7.43 -2.15
C LEU A 63 6.39 -7.03 -3.61
N LEU A 64 7.38 -6.15 -3.86
CA LEU A 64 7.69 -5.69 -5.22
C LEU A 64 8.21 -6.81 -6.12
N VAL A 65 9.06 -7.70 -5.59
CA VAL A 65 9.51 -8.90 -6.32
C VAL A 65 8.33 -9.79 -6.66
N GLY A 66 7.46 -10.09 -5.69
CA GLY A 66 6.26 -10.90 -5.94
C GLY A 66 5.31 -10.28 -6.96
N ALA A 67 5.05 -8.98 -6.85
CA ALA A 67 4.22 -8.23 -7.79
C ALA A 67 4.82 -8.22 -9.20
N GLY A 68 6.14 -8.03 -9.32
CA GLY A 68 6.85 -8.06 -10.60
C GLY A 68 6.84 -9.43 -11.27
N VAL A 69 7.04 -10.50 -10.48
CA VAL A 69 6.92 -11.88 -10.98
C VAL A 69 5.48 -12.16 -11.42
N GLY A 70 4.49 -11.74 -10.64
CA GLY A 70 3.08 -11.83 -11.00
C GLY A 70 2.77 -11.11 -12.32
N LEU A 71 3.24 -9.87 -12.48
CA LEU A 71 3.08 -9.11 -13.73
C LEU A 71 3.74 -9.79 -14.92
N PHE A 72 4.95 -10.34 -14.73
CA PHE A 72 5.65 -11.08 -15.78
C PHE A 72 4.87 -12.31 -16.23
N PHE A 73 4.32 -13.08 -15.28
CA PHE A 73 3.43 -14.20 -15.62
C PHE A 73 2.15 -13.70 -16.29
N ALA A 74 1.55 -12.60 -15.86
CA ALA A 74 0.37 -12.02 -16.50
C ALA A 74 0.62 -11.74 -17.98
N TYR A 75 1.75 -11.08 -18.27
CA TYR A 75 2.17 -10.79 -19.64
C TYR A 75 2.41 -12.07 -20.46
N LEU A 76 3.06 -13.08 -19.86
CA LEU A 76 3.31 -14.35 -20.55
C LEU A 76 2.00 -15.09 -20.85
N LEU A 77 1.07 -15.14 -19.89
CA LEU A 77 -0.25 -15.76 -20.08
C LEU A 77 -1.08 -15.00 -21.13
N ASP A 78 -1.05 -13.67 -21.09
CA ASP A 78 -1.75 -12.83 -22.06
C ASP A 78 -1.25 -13.10 -23.49
N ASN A 79 0.07 -13.17 -23.67
CA ASN A 79 0.70 -13.38 -24.97
C ASN A 79 0.65 -14.82 -25.49
N THR A 80 0.54 -15.84 -24.62
CA THR A 80 0.58 -17.26 -25.03
C THR A 80 -0.78 -17.94 -25.02
N LEU A 81 -1.59 -17.74 -23.98
CA LEU A 81 -2.86 -18.44 -23.79
C LEU A 81 -4.05 -17.58 -24.22
N LEU A 82 -4.03 -16.27 -23.91
CA LEU A 82 -5.15 -15.39 -24.20
C LEU A 82 -5.08 -14.67 -25.55
N TYR A 83 -3.94 -14.69 -26.23
CA TYR A 83 -3.84 -14.19 -27.60
C TYR A 83 -4.93 -14.78 -28.52
N ASN A 84 -5.25 -16.07 -28.36
CA ASN A 84 -6.30 -16.74 -29.13
C ASN A 84 -7.73 -16.57 -28.57
N ILE A 85 -7.87 -16.12 -27.31
CA ILE A 85 -9.16 -16.06 -26.61
C ILE A 85 -9.71 -14.62 -26.60
N GLY A 86 -8.86 -13.60 -26.41
CA GLY A 86 -9.26 -12.19 -26.37
C GLY A 86 -9.99 -11.73 -27.63
N HIS A 87 -9.56 -12.21 -28.81
CA HIS A 87 -10.21 -11.91 -30.09
C HIS A 87 -11.68 -12.38 -30.23
N ASN A 88 -12.13 -13.33 -29.40
CA ASN A 88 -13.50 -13.85 -29.45
C ASN A 88 -14.46 -13.10 -28.50
N PHE A 89 -13.94 -12.43 -27.48
CA PHE A 89 -14.76 -11.68 -26.51
C PHE A 89 -15.06 -10.25 -26.97
N ASP A 90 -14.15 -9.62 -27.74
CA ASP A 90 -14.34 -8.24 -28.25
C ASP A 90 -15.43 -8.10 -29.33
N LYS A 91 -15.99 -9.19 -29.85
CA LYS A 91 -17.00 -9.15 -30.93
C LYS A 91 -18.45 -9.00 -30.47
N PHE A 92 -18.72 -9.14 -29.16
CA PHE A 92 -20.11 -9.19 -28.66
C PHE A 92 -20.67 -7.85 -28.19
N GLU A 93 -19.87 -6.79 -28.06
CA GLU A 93 -20.33 -5.51 -27.53
C GLU A 93 -20.12 -4.39 -28.57
N ASN A 94 -21.24 -3.96 -29.16
CA ASN A 94 -21.30 -2.79 -30.05
C ASN A 94 -20.82 -1.53 -29.31
N GLU A 95 -20.08 -0.71 -30.05
CA GLU A 95 -19.80 0.71 -29.85
C GLU A 95 -19.17 1.15 -28.50
N HIS A 96 -17.92 1.62 -28.61
CA HIS A 96 -17.23 2.52 -27.69
C HIS A 96 -16.66 1.96 -26.38
N TYR A 97 -15.81 0.93 -26.43
CA TYR A 97 -14.91 0.63 -25.31
C TYR A 97 -13.48 0.34 -25.73
N VAL A 98 -12.58 0.86 -24.90
CA VAL A 98 -11.11 0.89 -24.96
C VAL A 98 -10.53 -0.47 -25.34
N ASN A 99 -9.44 -0.47 -26.13
CA ASN A 99 -8.54 -1.61 -26.35
C ASN A 99 -8.30 -2.41 -25.05
N GLY A 100 -9.18 -3.38 -24.77
CA GLY A 100 -9.33 -4.02 -23.48
C GLY A 100 -8.56 -5.32 -23.42
N GLY A 101 -7.26 -5.28 -23.76
CA GLY A 101 -6.35 -6.39 -23.45
C GLY A 101 -6.50 -6.74 -21.97
N ASN A 102 -6.54 -8.03 -21.61
CA ASN A 102 -7.18 -8.54 -20.39
C ASN A 102 -6.66 -7.90 -19.08
N VAL A 103 -7.17 -6.71 -18.76
CA VAL A 103 -6.67 -5.87 -17.66
C VAL A 103 -6.89 -6.58 -16.32
N SER A 104 -7.96 -7.39 -16.24
CA SER A 104 -8.32 -8.20 -15.08
C SER A 104 -7.22 -9.21 -14.71
N ILE A 105 -6.55 -9.83 -15.70
CA ILE A 105 -5.46 -10.79 -15.45
C ILE A 105 -4.24 -10.08 -14.88
N TYR A 106 -3.88 -8.90 -15.41
CA TYR A 106 -2.78 -8.10 -14.88
C TYR A 106 -3.03 -7.71 -13.42
N PHE A 107 -4.21 -7.20 -13.09
CA PHE A 107 -4.56 -6.85 -11.70
C PHE A 107 -4.58 -8.08 -10.78
N ALA A 108 -5.14 -9.19 -11.24
CA ALA A 108 -5.23 -10.43 -10.45
C ALA A 108 -3.83 -11.00 -10.15
N LEU A 109 -2.97 -11.14 -11.16
CA LEU A 109 -1.65 -11.75 -10.96
C LEU A 109 -0.68 -10.84 -10.21
N ILE A 110 -0.76 -9.51 -10.37
CA ILE A 110 0.00 -8.57 -9.53
C ILE A 110 -0.41 -8.74 -8.06
N ALA A 111 -1.71 -8.81 -7.77
CA ALA A 111 -2.22 -8.96 -6.41
C ALA A 111 -1.83 -10.32 -5.80
N ILE A 112 -1.96 -11.40 -6.56
CA ILE A 112 -1.57 -12.76 -6.13
C ILE A 112 -0.06 -12.84 -5.91
N GLY A 113 0.74 -12.37 -6.88
CA GLY A 113 2.20 -12.37 -6.79
C GLY A 113 2.70 -11.51 -5.63
N GLY A 114 2.19 -10.29 -5.49
CA GLY A 114 2.51 -9.41 -4.36
C GLY A 114 2.09 -9.99 -3.02
N GLY A 115 0.93 -10.66 -2.96
CA GLY A 115 0.46 -11.38 -1.77
C GLY A 115 1.36 -12.53 -1.37
N LEU A 116 1.79 -13.37 -2.33
CA LEU A 116 2.76 -14.44 -2.09
C LEU A 116 4.11 -13.89 -1.62
N GLY A 117 4.56 -12.78 -2.20
CA GLY A 117 5.75 -12.05 -1.76
C GLY A 117 5.67 -11.62 -0.30
N LEU A 118 4.52 -11.09 0.14
CA LEU A 118 4.31 -10.73 1.54
C LEU A 118 4.28 -11.95 2.48
N ILE A 119 3.62 -13.05 2.08
CA ILE A 119 3.60 -14.29 2.86
C ILE A 119 5.01 -14.85 3.06
N ALA A 120 5.82 -14.84 2.01
CA ALA A 120 7.23 -15.23 2.09
C ALA A 120 8.00 -14.30 3.03
N SER A 121 7.72 -12.99 3.03
CA SER A 121 8.39 -12.02 3.89
C SER A 121 8.10 -12.29 5.35
N TYR A 122 6.84 -12.62 5.66
CA TYR A 122 6.44 -13.00 7.01
C TYR A 122 7.14 -14.29 7.46
N ARG A 123 7.27 -15.29 6.57
CA ARG A 123 7.98 -16.54 6.89
C ARG A 123 9.46 -16.32 7.18
N ILE A 124 10.14 -15.48 6.39
CA ILE A 124 11.56 -15.15 6.59
C ILE A 124 11.74 -14.38 7.90
N GLU A 125 10.93 -13.34 8.13
CA GLU A 125 10.96 -12.55 9.36
C GLU A 125 10.69 -13.43 10.60
N LYS A 126 9.75 -14.37 10.52
CA LYS A 126 9.46 -15.29 11.62
C LYS A 126 10.64 -16.21 11.94
N LYS A 127 11.38 -16.71 10.93
CA LYS A 127 12.56 -17.56 11.16
C LYS A 127 13.68 -16.79 11.86
N GLU A 128 14.03 -15.62 11.32
CA GLU A 128 15.11 -14.78 11.84
C GLU A 128 14.85 -14.28 13.28
N LEU A 129 13.58 -14.02 13.61
CA LEU A 129 13.19 -13.63 14.96
C LEU A 129 13.24 -14.78 15.97
N LEU A 130 13.00 -16.02 15.54
CA LEU A 130 13.05 -17.19 16.42
C LEU A 130 14.50 -17.59 16.74
N ASP A 131 15.41 -17.58 15.75
CA ASP A 131 16.83 -17.88 15.97
C ASP A 131 17.48 -16.90 16.97
N LYS A 132 17.19 -15.60 16.85
CA LYS A 132 17.71 -14.58 17.79
C LYS A 132 17.13 -14.64 19.21
N GLN A 133 16.07 -15.41 19.43
CA GLN A 133 15.52 -15.65 20.77
C GLN A 133 16.08 -16.92 21.42
N GLN A 134 16.68 -17.83 20.64
CA GLN A 134 17.34 -19.03 21.17
C GLN A 134 18.80 -18.79 21.57
N ASP A 135 19.45 -17.77 21.00
CA ASP A 135 20.83 -17.34 21.33
C ASP A 135 20.91 -16.30 22.46
N LYS A 136 19.81 -16.03 23.18
CA LYS A 136 19.77 -15.17 24.38
C LYS A 136 19.32 -15.97 25.59
#